data_AF-A0A2E0F407-F1
#
_entry.id   AF-A0A2E0F407-F1
#
_cell.length_a   1.000
_cell.length_b   1.000
_cell.length_c   1.000
_cell.angle_alpha   90.00
_cell.angle_beta   90.00
_cell.angle_gamma   90.00
#
_symmetry.space_group_name_H-M   'P 1'
#
loop_
_entity.id
_entity.type
_entity.pdbx_description
1 polymer ?
#
loop_
_entity_poly.entity_id
_entity_poly.type
_entity_poly.pdbx_seq_one_letter_code
_entity_poly.pdbx_strand_id
1 'polypeptide(L)' 'MGMDKIEEVLHEAYNIGKYKEVLSMSKELGKEFPYLEMADLFEKAFNMVREETINDIKKKTITN' A
#
# COMPACT_ATOMS: atom_id res chain seq x y z
N MET A 1 -20.70 -9.46 -10.25
CA MET A 1 -20.25 -8.06 -10.04
C MET A 1 -18.83 -8.15 -9.54
N GLY A 2 -17.88 -7.56 -10.25
CA GLY A 2 -16.46 -7.58 -9.86
C GLY A 2 -16.24 -6.72 -8.61
N MET A 3 -15.28 -7.13 -7.79
CA MET A 3 -14.85 -6.40 -6.59
C MET A 3 -14.23 -5.06 -7.01
N ASP A 4 -14.44 -3.99 -6.24
CA ASP A 4 -13.83 -2.70 -6.51
C ASP A 4 -12.31 -2.82 -6.34
N LYS A 5 -11.53 -2.28 -7.28
CA LYS A 5 -10.05 -2.32 -7.26
C LYS A 5 -9.50 -1.77 -5.93
N ILE A 6 -10.17 -0.78 -5.33
CA ILE A 6 -9.79 -0.25 -4.02
C ILE A 6 -10.00 -1.31 -2.92
N GLU A 7 -11.10 -2.05 -2.97
CA GLU A 7 -11.43 -3.09 -2.00
C GLU A 7 -10.43 -4.26 -2.07
N GLU A 8 -10.02 -4.66 -3.29
CA GLU A 8 -8.98 -5.66 -3.50
C GLU A 8 -7.65 -5.23 -2.86
N VAL A 9 -7.18 -4.03 -3.15
CA VAL A 9 -5.93 -3.48 -2.59
C VAL A 9 -5.99 -3.40 -1.06
N LEU A 10 -7.12 -2.94 -0.53
CA LEU A 10 -7.33 -2.84 0.91
C LEU A 10 -7.37 -4.21 1.60
N HIS A 11 -7.97 -5.20 0.97
CA HIS A 11 -7.99 -6.57 1.46
C HIS A 11 -6.57 -7.18 1.48
N GLU A 12 -5.77 -6.97 0.44
CA GLU A 12 -4.36 -7.39 0.43
C GLU A 12 -3.54 -6.67 1.51
N ALA A 13 -3.72 -5.36 1.67
CA ALA A 13 -3.08 -4.58 2.72
C ALA A 13 -3.45 -5.08 4.13
N TYR A 14 -4.71 -5.50 4.32
CA TYR A 14 -5.17 -6.11 5.57
C TYR A 14 -4.46 -7.44 5.84
N ASN A 15 -4.33 -8.31 4.83
CA ASN A 15 -3.69 -9.62 4.97
C ASN A 15 -2.22 -9.54 5.39
N ILE A 16 -1.52 -8.46 5.02
CA ILE A 16 -0.13 -8.22 5.45
C ILE A 16 -0.01 -7.34 6.70
N GLY A 17 -1.14 -6.98 7.34
CA GLY A 17 -1.17 -6.16 8.56
C GLY A 17 -0.85 -4.68 8.35
N LYS A 18 -0.95 -4.19 7.10
CA LYS A 18 -0.52 -2.84 6.68
C LYS A 18 -1.67 -1.94 6.22
N TYR A 19 -2.91 -2.36 6.40
CA TYR A 19 -4.13 -1.62 6.04
C TYR A 19 -4.10 -0.12 6.42
N LYS A 20 -3.73 0.20 7.67
CA LYS A 20 -3.68 1.59 8.15
C LYS A 20 -2.60 2.42 7.46
N GLU A 21 -1.43 1.83 7.19
CA GLU A 21 -0.33 2.52 6.51
C GLU A 21 -0.70 2.82 5.06
N VAL A 22 -1.29 1.86 4.35
CA VAL A 22 -1.79 2.06 2.98
C VAL A 22 -2.85 3.16 2.92
N LEU A 23 -3.80 3.19 3.86
CA LEU A 23 -4.80 4.26 3.96
C LEU A 23 -4.21 5.64 4.24
N SER A 24 -3.18 5.72 5.08
CA SER A 24 -2.53 7.00 5.38
C SER A 24 -1.75 7.49 4.16
N MET A 25 -0.98 6.60 3.56
CA MET A 25 -0.13 6.91 2.42
C MET A 25 -0.95 7.27 1.18
N SER A 26 -2.08 6.61 0.92
CA SER A 26 -2.94 6.98 -0.21
C SER A 26 -3.52 8.40 -0.08
N LYS A 27 -3.82 8.85 1.15
CA LYS A 27 -4.26 10.23 1.42
C LYS A 27 -3.14 11.25 1.22
N GLU A 28 -1.92 10.90 1.60
CA GLU A 28 -0.74 11.77 1.38
C GLU A 28 -0.44 11.88 -0.11
N LEU A 29 -0.43 10.76 -0.82
CA LEU A 29 -0.28 10.71 -2.28
C LEU A 29 -1.40 11.48 -2.99
N GLY A 30 -2.64 11.47 -2.49
CA GLY A 30 -3.73 12.26 -3.06
C GLY A 30 -3.52 13.77 -2.94
N LYS A 31 -2.76 14.24 -1.95
CA LYS A 31 -2.36 15.65 -1.84
C LYS A 31 -1.23 16.00 -2.80
N GLU A 32 -0.28 15.06 -2.99
CA GLU A 32 0.87 15.23 -3.87
C GLU A 32 0.52 15.08 -5.36
N PHE A 33 -0.40 14.17 -5.65
CA PHE A 33 -0.86 13.80 -6.99
C PHE A 33 -2.40 13.95 -7.10
N PRO A 34 -2.94 15.18 -7.00
CA PRO A 34 -4.39 15.41 -6.97
C PRO A 34 -5.11 15.05 -8.28
N TYR A 35 -4.35 14.80 -9.36
CA TYR A 35 -4.87 14.41 -10.67
C TYR A 35 -4.97 12.89 -10.86
N LEU A 36 -4.43 12.08 -9.93
CA LEU A 36 -4.53 10.63 -10.00
C LEU A 36 -5.89 10.16 -9.48
N GLU A 37 -6.40 9.07 -10.07
CA GLU A 37 -7.60 8.42 -9.57
C GLU A 37 -7.33 7.76 -8.22
N MET A 38 -8.38 7.69 -7.39
CA MET A 38 -8.27 7.09 -6.05
C MET A 38 -7.75 5.65 -6.11
N ALA A 39 -8.20 4.85 -7.06
CA ALA A 39 -7.73 3.47 -7.20
C ALA A 39 -6.21 3.38 -7.43
N ASP A 40 -5.66 4.26 -8.26
CA ASP A 40 -4.22 4.31 -8.54
C ASP A 40 -3.42 4.82 -7.34
N LEU A 41 -3.98 5.77 -6.56
CA LEU A 41 -3.38 6.24 -5.31
C LEU A 41 -3.26 5.11 -4.28
N PHE A 42 -4.31 4.27 -4.16
CA PHE A 42 -4.31 3.11 -3.27
C PHE A 42 -3.30 2.04 -3.73
N GLU A 43 -3.28 1.73 -5.03
CA GLU A 43 -2.33 0.77 -5.59
C GLU A 43 -0.88 1.22 -5.38
N LYS A 44 -0.59 2.51 -5.64
CA LYS A 44 0.74 3.09 -5.42
C LYS A 44 1.14 3.03 -3.94
N ALA A 45 0.24 3.41 -3.04
CA ALA A 45 0.47 3.32 -1.59
C ALA A 45 0.76 1.87 -1.14
N PHE A 46 -0.01 0.90 -1.63
CA PHE A 46 0.20 -0.50 -1.29
C PHE A 46 1.55 -1.02 -1.77
N ASN A 47 1.93 -0.71 -3.02
CA ASN A 47 3.21 -1.14 -3.56
C ASN A 47 4.40 -0.57 -2.76
N MET A 48 4.34 0.70 -2.38
CA MET A 48 5.38 1.33 -1.54
C MET A 48 5.50 0.65 -0.17
N VAL A 49 4.39 0.47 0.54
CA VAL A 49 4.39 -0.17 1.87
C VAL A 49 4.83 -1.63 1.80
N ARG A 50 4.44 -2.35 0.74
CA ARG A 50 4.85 -3.74 0.52
C ARG A 50 6.36 -3.85 0.30
N GLU A 51 6.94 -2.96 -0.51
CA GLU A 51 8.38 -2.92 -0.76
C GLU A 51 9.18 -2.60 0.51
N GLU A 52 8.73 -1.63 1.31
CA GLU A 52 9.32 -1.34 2.62
C GLU A 52 9.31 -2.57 3.52
N THR A 53 8.17 -3.28 3.60
CA THR A 53 8.02 -4.50 4.40
C THR A 53 8.99 -5.60 3.95
N ILE A 54 9.15 -5.82 2.64
CA ILE A 54 10.09 -6.81 2.09
C ILE A 54 11.54 -6.42 2.40
N ASN A 55 11.88 -5.14 2.25
CA ASN A 55 13.22 -4.64 2.50
C ASN A 55 13.60 -4.75 3.99
N ASP A 56 12.65 -4.52 4.90
CA ASP A 56 12.85 -4.70 6.34
C ASP A 56 13.10 -6.16 6.72
N ILE A 57 12.37 -7.11 6.11
CA ILE A 57 12.60 -8.55 6.31
C ILE A 57 14.01 -8.92 5.83
N LYS A 58 14.41 -8.47 4.63
CA LYS A 58 15.74 -8.75 4.08
C LYS A 58 16.86 -8.20 4.97
N LYS A 59 16.74 -6.96 5.45
CA LYS A 59 17.73 -6.35 6.37
C LYS A 59 17.90 -7.16 7.66
N LYS A 60 16.79 -7.65 8.24
CA LYS A 60 16.84 -8.49 9.44
C LYS A 60 17.51 -9.85 9.22
N THR A 61 17.44 -10.40 8.01
CA THR A 61 17.98 -11.74 7.72
C THR A 61 19.50 -11.72 7.47
N ILE A 62 20.05 -10.61 6.97
CA ILE A 62 21.48 -10.49 6.63
C ILE A 62 22.35 -10.18 7.87
N THR A 63 21.75 -9.80 9.00
CA THR A 63 22.47 -9.36 10.21
C THR A 63 22.56 -10.45 11.30
N ASN A 64 22.28 -11.71 10.96
CA ASN A 64 22.36 -12.86 11.86
C ASN A 64 23.44 -13.85 11.42
#